data_AF-A0A536PYX8-F1
#
_entry.id   AF-A0A536PYX8-F1
#
_cell.length_a   1.000
_cell.length_b   1.000
_cell.length_c   1.000
_cell.angle_alpha   90.00
_cell.angle_beta   90.00
_cell.angle_gamma   90.00
#
_symmetry.space_group_name_H-M   'P 1'
#
loop_
_entity.id
_entity.type
_entity.pdbx_description
1 polymer ?
#
loop_
_entity_poly.entity_id
_entity_poly.type
_entity_poly.pdbx_seq_one_letter_code
_entity_poly.pdbx_strand_id
1 'polypeptide(L)'
;GVLFGGILELIVALAGIGTAVALYSVVKRQNEGLAMGFVGSRVLEASTIFAGVACLLSVVTLRQAGAGAEALVIGHALVAMYDRMFLVGQSFIPAVNALLLGSLLYQSRLVPRVLPLLGFIGAALLVAGDIAVLFGLIGQHAPSTALAAIPIALWEFSLGVWLVLKGFKPSPILSGDTQRPA
;
A
#
# COMPACT_ATOMS: atom_id res chain seq x y z
N GLY A 1 -18.74 5.48 9.57
CA GLY A 1 -18.49 5.13 11.00
C GLY A 1 -17.28 4.21 11.09
N VAL A 2 -16.62 4.14 12.25
CA VAL A 2 -15.35 3.39 12.45
C VAL A 2 -15.42 1.95 11.96
N LEU A 3 -16.52 1.24 12.21
CA LEU A 3 -16.72 -0.14 11.74
C LEU A 3 -16.66 -0.28 10.22
N PHE A 4 -17.34 0.62 9.50
CA PHE A 4 -17.34 0.61 8.04
C PHE A 4 -15.96 0.97 7.47
N GLY A 5 -15.28 1.94 8.09
CA GLY A 5 -13.89 2.28 7.75
C GLY A 5 -12.94 1.10 7.93
N GLY A 6 -13.03 0.41 9.09
CA GLY A 6 -12.23 -0.78 9.35
C GLY A 6 -12.47 -1.90 8.33
N ILE A 7 -13.72 -2.17 7.94
CA ILE A 7 -14.03 -3.15 6.90
C ILE A 7 -13.38 -2.78 5.57
N LEU A 8 -13.45 -1.51 5.17
CA LEU A 8 -12.81 -1.04 3.95
C LEU A 8 -11.29 -1.20 4.00
N GLU A 9 -10.66 -0.89 5.13
CA GLU A 9 -9.22 -1.10 5.31
C GLU A 9 -8.83 -2.58 5.19
N LEU A 10 -9.62 -3.50 5.77
CA LEU A 10 -9.38 -4.93 5.62
C LEU A 10 -9.51 -5.40 4.16
N ILE A 11 -10.48 -4.86 3.41
CA ILE A 11 -10.61 -5.14 1.97
C ILE A 11 -9.38 -4.64 1.21
N VAL A 12 -8.89 -3.43 1.52
CA VAL A 12 -7.68 -2.87 0.91
C VAL A 12 -6.45 -3.75 1.21
N ALA A 13 -6.28 -4.20 2.45
CA ALA A 13 -5.19 -5.08 2.85
C ALA A 13 -5.19 -6.40 2.05
N LEU A 14 -6.36 -7.05 1.96
CA LEU A 14 -6.51 -8.30 1.21
C LEU A 14 -6.33 -8.09 -0.30
N ALA A 15 -6.83 -6.99 -0.86
CA ALA A 15 -6.62 -6.63 -2.25
C ALA A 15 -5.12 -6.37 -2.54
N GLY A 16 -4.41 -5.73 -1.62
CA GLY A 16 -2.97 -5.51 -1.69
C GLY A 16 -2.19 -6.82 -1.81
N ILE A 17 -2.49 -7.81 -0.95
CA ILE A 17 -1.89 -9.15 -1.05
C ILE A 17 -2.28 -9.82 -2.37
N GLY A 18 -3.58 -9.81 -2.71
CA GLY A 18 -4.10 -10.46 -3.91
C GLY A 18 -3.45 -9.94 -5.19
N THR A 19 -3.27 -8.63 -5.31
CA THR A 19 -2.57 -8.02 -6.46
C THR A 19 -1.11 -8.44 -6.52
N ALA A 20 -0.41 -8.50 -5.37
CA ALA A 20 0.98 -8.95 -5.32
C ALA A 20 1.14 -10.38 -5.81
N VAL A 21 0.29 -11.28 -5.30
CA VAL A 21 0.29 -12.71 -5.67
C VAL A 21 -0.08 -12.90 -7.14
N ALA A 22 -1.09 -12.18 -7.63
CA ALA A 22 -1.50 -12.25 -9.03
C ALA A 22 -0.37 -11.81 -9.97
N LEU A 23 0.31 -10.71 -9.65
CA LEU A 23 1.40 -10.16 -10.44
C LEU A 23 2.68 -11.00 -10.36
N TYR A 24 2.92 -11.71 -9.25
CA TYR A 24 4.14 -12.47 -8.98
C TYR A 24 4.53 -13.40 -10.14
N SER A 25 3.57 -14.15 -10.66
CA SER A 25 3.79 -15.13 -11.75
C SER A 25 4.40 -14.52 -13.01
N VAL A 26 4.12 -13.24 -13.25
CA VAL A 26 4.59 -12.47 -14.41
C VAL A 26 5.88 -11.76 -14.07
N VAL A 27 5.90 -10.97 -13.00
CA VAL A 27 7.06 -10.11 -12.70
C VAL A 27 8.29 -10.88 -12.22
N LYS A 28 8.13 -12.10 -11.68
CA LYS A 28 9.25 -12.97 -11.32
C LYS A 28 10.13 -13.33 -12.53
N ARG A 29 9.57 -13.33 -13.75
CA ARG A 29 10.29 -13.61 -14.99
C ARG A 29 11.30 -12.50 -15.33
N GLN A 30 11.13 -11.30 -14.77
CA GLN A 30 12.07 -10.19 -14.90
C GLN A 30 13.13 -10.22 -13.79
N ASN A 31 12.70 -10.34 -12.54
CA ASN A 31 13.58 -10.48 -11.38
C ASN A 31 12.81 -11.11 -10.21
N GLU A 32 13.17 -12.35 -9.86
CA GLU A 32 12.49 -13.11 -8.81
C GLU A 32 12.67 -12.50 -7.42
N GLY A 33 13.86 -11.97 -7.12
CA GLY A 33 14.14 -11.33 -5.82
C GLY A 33 13.28 -10.09 -5.56
N LEU A 34 13.18 -9.19 -6.54
CA LEU A 34 12.30 -8.01 -6.45
C LEU A 34 10.82 -8.40 -6.42
N ALA A 35 10.42 -9.44 -7.16
CA ALA A 35 9.06 -9.93 -7.16
C ALA A 35 8.66 -10.53 -5.79
N MET A 36 9.54 -11.34 -5.18
CA MET A 36 9.33 -11.85 -3.83
C MET A 36 9.33 -10.72 -2.80
N GLY A 37 10.23 -9.74 -2.96
CA GLY A 37 10.24 -8.53 -2.14
C GLY A 37 8.91 -7.79 -2.17
N PHE A 38 8.29 -7.65 -3.35
CA PHE A 38 7.00 -6.99 -3.51
C PHE A 38 5.85 -7.76 -2.84
N VAL A 39 5.84 -9.09 -2.92
CA VAL A 39 4.86 -9.90 -2.18
C VAL A 39 5.08 -9.74 -0.68
N GLY A 40 6.32 -9.82 -0.21
CA GLY A 40 6.67 -9.64 1.20
C GLY A 40 6.26 -8.27 1.74
N SER A 41 6.51 -7.19 1.01
CA SER A 41 6.13 -5.84 1.41
C SER A 41 4.61 -5.65 1.47
N ARG A 42 3.86 -6.21 0.52
CA ARG A 42 2.38 -6.19 0.55
C ARG A 42 1.79 -7.00 1.70
N VAL A 43 2.41 -8.12 2.08
CA VAL A 43 2.02 -8.88 3.28
C VAL A 43 2.33 -8.10 4.56
N LEU A 44 3.49 -7.44 4.63
CA LEU A 44 3.84 -6.59 5.78
C LEU A 44 2.87 -5.42 5.93
N GLU A 45 2.58 -4.71 4.83
CA GLU A 45 1.58 -3.64 4.79
C GLU A 45 0.22 -4.12 5.28
N ALA A 46 -0.30 -5.20 4.70
CA ALA A 46 -1.57 -5.78 5.13
C ALA A 46 -1.55 -6.13 6.62
N SER A 47 -0.47 -6.71 7.13
CA SER A 47 -0.34 -7.05 8.55
C SER A 47 -0.47 -5.82 9.46
N THR A 48 0.14 -4.70 9.07
CA THR A 48 0.00 -3.42 9.81
C THR A 48 -1.41 -2.86 9.75
N ILE A 49 -2.12 -3.01 8.63
CA ILE A 49 -3.52 -2.60 8.49
C ILE A 49 -4.42 -3.41 9.42
N PHE A 50 -4.29 -4.74 9.42
CA PHE A 50 -5.07 -5.60 10.31
C PHE A 50 -4.85 -5.25 11.79
N ALA A 51 -3.60 -4.96 12.18
CA ALA A 51 -3.27 -4.52 13.54
C ALA A 51 -3.89 -3.14 13.88
N GLY A 52 -3.85 -2.19 12.93
CA GLY A 52 -4.48 -0.88 13.09
C GLY A 52 -6.00 -0.97 13.25
N VAL A 53 -6.66 -1.75 12.40
CA VAL A 53 -8.11 -1.99 12.49
C VAL A 53 -8.46 -2.62 13.83
N ALA A 54 -7.67 -3.57 14.32
CA ALA A 54 -7.90 -4.18 15.64
C ALA A 54 -7.87 -3.12 16.76
N CYS A 55 -6.93 -2.16 16.72
CA CYS A 55 -6.88 -1.05 17.67
C CYS A 55 -8.18 -0.21 17.65
N LEU A 56 -8.66 0.14 16.46
CA LEU A 56 -9.90 0.91 16.30
C LEU A 56 -11.15 0.14 16.75
N LEU A 57 -11.22 -1.16 16.49
CA LEU A 57 -12.32 -2.00 16.97
C LEU A 57 -12.33 -2.08 18.49
N SER A 58 -11.16 -2.18 19.14
CA SER A 58 -11.05 -2.11 20.61
C SER A 58 -11.57 -0.78 21.18
N VAL A 59 -11.30 0.35 20.50
CA VAL A 59 -11.85 1.67 20.90
C VAL A 59 -13.39 1.66 20.81
N VAL A 60 -13.96 1.06 19.76
CA VAL A 60 -15.41 0.94 19.62
C VAL A 60 -16.01 0.10 20.76
N THR A 61 -15.38 -1.02 21.11
CA THR A 61 -15.83 -1.87 22.23
C THR A 61 -15.79 -1.13 23.56
N LEU A 62 -14.70 -0.41 23.86
CA LEU A 62 -14.58 0.39 25.07
C LEU A 62 -15.68 1.46 25.17
N ARG A 63 -15.97 2.13 24.05
CA ARG A 63 -17.02 3.15 23.99
C ARG A 63 -18.41 2.55 24.21
N GLN A 64 -18.70 1.38 23.63
CA GLN A 64 -19.99 0.69 23.79
C GLN A 64 -20.21 0.17 25.22
N ALA A 65 -19.15 -0.19 25.93
CA ALA A 65 -19.22 -0.64 27.32
C ALA A 65 -19.54 0.49 28.31
N GLY A 66 -19.62 1.76 27.87
CA GLY A 66 -19.88 2.90 28.75
C GLY A 66 -18.78 3.12 29.79
N ALA A 67 -17.56 2.69 29.50
CA ALA A 67 -16.48 2.66 30.47
C ALA A 67 -16.01 4.08 30.87
N GLY A 68 -15.61 4.24 32.13
CA GLY A 68 -15.26 5.52 32.76
C GLY A 68 -13.96 6.16 32.26
N ALA A 69 -13.44 7.15 33.00
CA ALA A 69 -12.29 7.97 32.60
C ALA A 69 -11.03 7.17 32.19
N GLU A 70 -10.77 6.01 32.78
CA GLU A 70 -9.65 5.14 32.42
C GLU A 70 -9.76 4.60 30.99
N ALA A 71 -10.97 4.28 30.52
CA ALA A 71 -11.19 3.81 29.16
C ALA A 71 -10.97 4.90 28.10
N LEU A 72 -11.12 6.18 28.49
CA LEU A 72 -10.78 7.30 27.62
C LEU A 72 -9.27 7.38 27.37
N VAL A 73 -8.45 7.19 28.42
CA VAL A 73 -6.99 7.17 28.30
C VAL A 73 -6.52 6.01 27.42
N ILE A 74 -7.06 4.80 27.66
CA ILE A 74 -6.77 3.62 26.83
C ILE A 74 -7.22 3.85 25.39
N GLY A 75 -8.40 4.45 25.19
CA GLY A 75 -8.91 4.81 23.86
C GLY A 75 -7.96 5.73 23.09
N HIS A 76 -7.46 6.79 23.74
CA HIS A 76 -6.48 7.69 23.11
C HIS A 76 -5.16 6.99 22.78
N ALA A 77 -4.67 6.10 23.66
CA ALA A 77 -3.46 5.33 23.39
C ALA A 77 -3.62 4.40 22.18
N LEU A 78 -4.78 3.75 22.05
CA LEU A 78 -5.10 2.88 20.90
C LEU A 78 -5.21 3.67 19.59
N VAL A 79 -5.82 4.86 19.62
CA VAL A 79 -5.88 5.74 18.44
C VAL A 79 -4.48 6.22 18.04
N ALA A 80 -3.66 6.65 19.02
CA ALA A 80 -2.28 7.04 18.74
C ALA A 80 -1.46 5.87 18.16
N MET A 81 -1.69 4.65 18.64
CA MET A 81 -1.04 3.46 18.09
C MET A 81 -1.52 3.16 16.65
N TYR A 82 -2.83 3.28 16.38
CA TYR A 82 -3.36 3.22 15.01
C TYR A 82 -2.69 4.25 14.10
N ASP A 83 -2.56 5.51 14.52
CA ASP A 83 -1.94 6.56 13.71
C ASP A 83 -0.49 6.21 13.36
N ARG A 84 0.28 5.67 14.31
CA ARG A 84 1.66 5.22 14.06
C ARG A 84 1.72 4.01 13.13
N MET A 85 0.81 3.05 13.29
CA MET A 85 0.70 1.91 12.38
C MET A 85 0.30 2.35 10.97
N PHE A 86 -0.60 3.32 10.84
CA PHE A 86 -1.01 3.89 9.56
C PHE A 86 0.17 4.57 8.86
N LEU A 87 0.94 5.39 9.58
CA LEU A 87 2.10 6.09 9.02
C LEU A 87 3.14 5.11 8.46
N VAL A 88 3.47 4.05 9.21
CA VAL A 88 4.44 3.06 8.76
C VAL A 88 3.84 2.14 7.69
N GLY A 89 2.62 1.69 7.89
CA GLY A 89 1.94 0.71 7.06
C GLY A 89 1.38 1.30 5.78
N GLN A 90 0.32 2.07 5.92
CA GLN A 90 -0.51 2.59 4.82
C GLN A 90 0.03 3.88 4.17
N SER A 91 1.04 4.50 4.77
CA SER A 91 1.75 5.64 4.15
C SER A 91 3.10 5.18 3.58
N PHE A 92 4.02 4.73 4.42
CA PHE A 92 5.39 4.47 3.98
C PHE A 92 5.56 3.22 3.09
N ILE A 93 4.95 2.07 3.44
CA ILE A 93 5.14 0.84 2.65
C ILE A 93 4.63 0.94 1.20
N PRO A 94 3.54 1.65 0.86
CA PRO A 94 3.19 1.97 -0.53
C PRO A 94 4.35 2.55 -1.36
N ALA A 95 5.20 3.40 -0.79
CA ALA A 95 6.38 3.90 -1.49
C ALA A 95 7.38 2.77 -1.80
N VAL A 96 7.60 1.85 -0.86
CA VAL A 96 8.44 0.65 -1.06
C VAL A 96 7.84 -0.24 -2.16
N ASN A 97 6.54 -0.50 -2.10
CA ASN A 97 5.81 -1.25 -3.12
C ASN A 97 5.96 -0.60 -4.51
N ALA A 98 5.89 0.72 -4.59
CA ALA A 98 6.05 1.47 -5.82
C ALA A 98 7.46 1.39 -6.39
N LEU A 99 8.49 1.39 -5.54
CA LEU A 99 9.87 1.18 -5.99
C LEU A 99 10.07 -0.24 -6.52
N LEU A 100 9.59 -1.25 -5.80
CA LEU A 100 9.73 -2.66 -6.18
C LEU A 100 8.96 -2.97 -7.47
N LEU A 101 7.65 -2.76 -7.46
CA LEU A 101 6.79 -3.02 -8.60
C LEU A 101 7.06 -2.06 -9.76
N GLY A 102 7.25 -0.77 -9.49
CA GLY A 102 7.56 0.23 -10.50
C GLY A 102 8.85 -0.10 -11.24
N SER A 103 9.90 -0.56 -10.55
CA SER A 103 11.16 -0.98 -11.20
C SER A 103 10.93 -2.18 -12.14
N LEU A 104 10.20 -3.20 -11.68
CA LEU A 104 9.85 -4.36 -12.49
C LEU A 104 9.05 -3.96 -13.73
N LEU A 105 8.03 -3.11 -13.57
CA LEU A 105 7.18 -2.63 -14.66
C LEU A 105 7.93 -1.71 -15.63
N TYR A 106 8.85 -0.88 -15.14
CA TYR A 106 9.65 0.03 -15.96
C TYR A 106 10.63 -0.74 -16.86
N GLN A 107 11.29 -1.77 -16.30
CA GLN A 107 12.24 -2.61 -17.03
C GLN A 107 11.53 -3.52 -18.04
N SER A 108 10.47 -4.22 -17.60
CA SER A 108 9.74 -5.18 -18.44
C SER A 108 8.83 -4.51 -19.49
N ARG A 109 8.50 -3.22 -19.32
CA ARG A 109 7.60 -2.47 -20.20
C ARG A 109 6.21 -3.09 -20.35
N LEU A 110 5.75 -3.84 -19.33
CA LEU A 110 4.40 -4.43 -19.28
C LEU A 110 3.28 -3.37 -19.32
N VAL A 111 3.59 -2.14 -18.92
CA VAL A 111 2.68 -0.98 -18.95
C VAL A 111 3.39 0.24 -19.57
N PRO A 112 2.68 1.31 -19.97
CA PRO A 112 3.32 2.55 -20.41
C PRO A 112 4.28 3.10 -19.35
N ARG A 113 5.46 3.57 -19.76
CA ARG A 113 6.51 4.08 -18.85
C ARG A 113 6.05 5.23 -17.95
N VAL A 114 5.04 5.98 -18.39
CA VAL A 114 4.44 7.07 -17.60
C VAL A 114 3.89 6.54 -16.27
N LEU A 115 3.34 5.32 -16.23
CA LEU A 115 2.81 4.74 -14.99
C LEU A 115 3.92 4.49 -13.95
N PRO A 116 4.99 3.71 -14.22
CA PRO A 116 6.08 3.56 -13.25
C PRO A 116 6.76 4.88 -12.85
N LEU A 117 6.92 5.82 -13.79
CA LEU A 117 7.50 7.14 -13.48
C LEU A 117 6.63 7.92 -12.49
N LEU A 118 5.30 7.90 -12.65
CA LEU A 118 4.38 8.50 -11.69
C LEU A 118 4.51 7.84 -10.31
N GLY A 119 4.66 6.50 -10.28
CA GLY A 119 4.90 5.76 -9.04
C GLY A 119 6.18 6.18 -8.33
N PHE A 120 7.28 6.39 -9.04
CA PHE A 120 8.53 6.87 -8.45
C PHE A 120 8.43 8.30 -7.90
N ILE A 121 7.77 9.20 -8.64
CA ILE A 121 7.50 10.56 -8.18
C ILE A 121 6.63 10.54 -6.92
N GLY A 122 5.56 9.73 -6.93
CA GLY A 122 4.68 9.56 -5.79
C GLY A 122 5.38 8.97 -4.58
N ALA A 123 6.22 7.96 -4.76
CA ALA A 123 7.01 7.37 -3.69
C ALA A 123 7.95 8.40 -3.05
N ALA A 124 8.66 9.18 -3.85
CA ALA A 124 9.58 10.21 -3.34
C ALA A 124 8.84 11.29 -2.54
N LEU A 125 7.70 11.76 -3.06
CA LEU A 125 6.92 12.80 -2.39
C LEU A 125 6.27 12.30 -1.10
N LEU A 126 5.75 11.07 -1.12
CA LEU A 126 5.16 10.42 0.04
C LEU A 126 6.18 10.22 1.15
N VAL A 127 7.36 9.69 0.84
CA VAL A 127 8.44 9.51 1.83
C VAL A 127 8.88 10.84 2.41
N ALA A 128 8.97 11.91 1.60
CA ALA A 128 9.27 13.24 2.11
C ALA A 128 8.17 13.75 3.07
N GLY A 129 6.90 13.49 2.76
CA GLY A 129 5.76 13.77 3.64
C GLY A 129 5.82 12.99 4.95
N ASP A 130 6.08 11.69 4.90
CA ASP A 130 6.19 10.82 6.08
C ASP A 130 7.34 11.25 6.99
N ILE A 131 8.49 11.62 6.41
CA ILE A 131 9.63 12.18 7.15
C ILE A 131 9.22 13.48 7.83
N ALA A 132 8.53 14.38 7.12
CA ALA A 132 8.06 15.64 7.69
C ALA A 132 7.07 15.42 8.85
N VAL A 133 6.20 14.41 8.77
CA VAL A 133 5.31 13.99 9.88
C VAL A 133 6.13 13.44 11.05
N LEU A 134 7.13 12.60 10.79
CA LEU A 134 7.98 12.00 11.82
C LEU A 134 8.73 13.05 12.65
N PHE A 135 9.24 14.10 11.98
CA PHE A 135 9.94 15.22 12.62
C PHE A 135 8.98 16.28 13.18
N GLY A 136 7.67 16.09 13.07
CA GLY A 136 6.68 17.04 13.59
C GLY A 136 6.59 18.36 12.83
N LEU A 137 7.10 18.41 11.58
CA LEU A 137 7.05 19.59 10.72
C LEU A 137 5.64 19.82 10.16
N ILE A 138 4.90 18.73 9.91
CA ILE A 138 3.51 18.74 9.48
C ILE A 138 2.71 17.70 10.28
N GLY A 139 1.39 17.92 10.43
CA GLY A 139 0.52 16.94 11.07
C GLY A 139 0.20 15.76 10.16
N GLN A 140 0.03 14.56 10.73
CA GLN A 140 -0.34 13.36 9.96
C GLN A 140 -1.66 13.53 9.18
N HIS A 141 -2.65 14.20 9.78
CA HIS A 141 -3.93 14.50 9.14
C HIS A 141 -3.97 15.89 8.46
N ALA A 142 -2.81 16.53 8.27
CA ALA A 142 -2.75 17.83 7.62
C ALA A 142 -3.00 17.72 6.11
N PRO A 143 -3.62 18.74 5.47
CA PRO A 143 -3.80 18.77 4.02
C PRO A 143 -2.50 18.61 3.23
N SER A 144 -1.37 19.13 3.76
CA SER A 144 -0.05 18.97 3.15
C SER A 144 0.38 17.51 3.03
N THR A 145 0.11 16.71 4.05
CA THR A 145 0.41 15.26 4.06
C THR A 145 -0.47 14.53 3.05
N ALA A 146 -1.76 14.88 3.00
CA ALA A 146 -2.67 14.34 2.00
C ALA A 146 -2.21 14.68 0.56
N LEU A 147 -1.78 15.93 0.31
CA LEU A 147 -1.24 16.36 -0.99
C LEU A 147 0.00 15.56 -1.38
N ALA A 148 0.88 15.24 -0.43
CA ALA A 148 2.07 14.42 -0.68
C ALA A 148 1.71 12.98 -1.10
N ALA A 149 0.58 12.46 -0.63
CA ALA A 149 0.09 11.11 -0.95
C ALA A 149 -0.72 11.04 -2.26
N ILE A 150 -1.21 12.16 -2.80
CA ILE A 150 -2.02 12.15 -4.04
C ILE A 150 -1.32 11.45 -5.21
N PRO A 151 -0.04 11.72 -5.53
CA PRO A 151 0.58 11.13 -6.70
C PRO A 151 0.76 9.61 -6.56
N ILE A 152 1.01 9.09 -5.35
CA ILE A 152 1.08 7.64 -5.12
C ILE A 152 -0.29 6.99 -5.27
N ALA A 153 -1.34 7.61 -4.71
CA ALA A 153 -2.70 7.11 -4.83
C ALA A 153 -3.17 7.10 -6.29
N LEU A 154 -2.81 8.16 -7.04
CA LEU A 154 -3.09 8.25 -8.47
C LEU A 154 -2.35 7.17 -9.25
N TRP A 155 -1.10 6.87 -8.89
CA TRP A 155 -0.34 5.78 -9.50
C TRP A 155 -0.99 4.42 -9.25
N GLU A 156 -1.30 4.07 -8.00
CA GLU A 156 -1.92 2.78 -7.66
C GLU A 156 -3.27 2.60 -8.36
N PHE A 157 -4.11 3.64 -8.32
CA PHE A 157 -5.41 3.63 -8.98
C PHE A 157 -5.26 3.49 -10.50
N SER A 158 -4.39 4.29 -11.12
CA SER A 158 -4.17 4.26 -12.57
C SER A 158 -3.60 2.93 -13.04
N LEU A 159 -2.71 2.32 -12.26
CA LEU A 159 -2.15 1.00 -12.55
C LEU A 159 -3.24 -0.08 -12.48
N GLY A 160 -4.06 -0.07 -11.43
CA GLY A 160 -5.19 -0.99 -11.29
C GLY A 160 -6.16 -0.88 -12.47
N VAL A 161 -6.60 0.34 -12.79
CA VAL A 161 -7.49 0.61 -13.94
C VAL A 161 -6.85 0.14 -15.25
N TRP A 162 -5.56 0.38 -15.46
CA TRP A 162 -4.87 -0.07 -16.67
C TRP A 162 -4.87 -1.59 -16.79
N LEU A 163 -4.53 -2.30 -15.71
CA LEU A 163 -4.44 -3.76 -15.72
C LEU A 163 -5.82 -4.42 -15.91
N VAL A 164 -6.88 -3.84 -15.33
CA VAL A 164 -8.26 -4.33 -15.51
C VAL A 164 -8.76 -4.10 -16.94
N LEU A 165 -8.54 -2.92 -17.51
CA LEU A 165 -9.13 -2.56 -18.80
C LEU A 165 -8.29 -2.97 -20.02
N LYS A 166 -6.96 -2.92 -19.90
CA LYS A 166 -6.03 -3.13 -21.02
C LYS A 166 -5.09 -4.32 -20.83
N GLY A 167 -4.83 -4.74 -19.59
CA GLY A 167 -3.85 -5.77 -19.30
C GLY A 167 -2.41 -5.37 -19.66
N PHE A 168 -1.57 -6.38 -19.89
CA PHE A 168 -0.16 -6.19 -20.20
C PHE A 168 0.11 -5.94 -21.68
N LYS A 169 1.06 -5.05 -21.95
CA LYS A 169 1.64 -4.88 -23.28
C LYS A 169 2.50 -6.09 -23.65
N PRO A 170 2.62 -6.43 -24.95
CA PRO A 170 3.57 -7.42 -25.42
C PRO A 170 4.98 -7.10 -24.91
N SER A 171 5.61 -8.07 -24.26
CA SER A 171 6.93 -7.94 -23.66
C SER A 171 7.67 -9.28 -23.75
N PRO A 172 9.01 -9.29 -23.91
CA PRO A 172 9.79 -10.53 -24.01
C PRO A 172 9.53 -11.52 -22.86
N ILE A 173 9.23 -11.02 -21.65
CA ILE A 173 8.96 -11.87 -20.49
C ILE A 173 7.64 -12.66 -20.58
N LEU A 174 6.73 -12.27 -21.47
CA LEU A 174 5.47 -12.98 -21.70
C LEU A 174 5.61 -14.09 -22.75
N SER A 175 6.63 -14.03 -23.61
CA SER A 175 6.81 -14.95 -24.75
C SER A 175 7.51 -16.28 -24.41
N GLY A 176 8.02 -16.45 -23.18
CA GLY A 176 8.81 -17.63 -22.79
C GLY A 176 8.07 -18.98 -22.74
N ASP A 177 6.74 -19.02 -22.87
CA ASP A 177 5.96 -20.27 -22.83
C ASP A 177 5.74 -20.95 -24.20
N THR A 178 6.14 -20.31 -25.32
CA THR A 178 5.90 -20.87 -26.67
C THR A 178 7.01 -21.79 -27.19
N GLN A 179 8.06 -22.06 -26.40
CA GLN A 179 9.18 -22.93 -26.78
C GLN A 179 9.50 -23.97 -25.69
N ARG A 180 8.60 -24.92 -25.45
CA ARG A 180 8.99 -26.24 -24.94
C ARG A 180 8.80 -27.26 -26.06
N PRO A 181 9.86 -27.74 -26.73
CA PRO A 181 9.73 -28.91 -27.57
C PRO A 181 9.41 -30.12 -26.69
N ALA A 182 8.46 -30.93 -27.15
CA ALA A 182 8.12 -32.25 -26.61
C ALA A 182 9.24 -33.26 -26.87
#